data_AF-A0A1B1B3I6-F1
#
_entry.id   AF-A0A1B1B3I6-F1
#
_cell.length_a   1.000
_cell.length_b   1.000
_cell.length_c   1.000
_cell.angle_alpha   90.00
_cell.angle_beta   90.00
_cell.angle_gamma   90.00
#
_symmetry.space_group_name_H-M   'P 1'
#
loop_
_entity.id
_entity.type
_entity.pdbx_description
1 polymer ?
#
loop_
_entity_poly.entity_id
_entity_poly.type
_entity_poly.pdbx_seq_one_letter_code
_entity_poly.pdbx_strand_id
1 'polypeptide(L)'
;MGRPADALAANDVAGYLGITRSDPLFASLGPARQMAIHGVSQDRSSLRRAFDQAQDAMERAEPGAYGPVRLTAFYDEAELHSLALSAYLALGDHSTAEYHAHQGPATLRPYMLRSRAIATSRLTHTQLARGEADTATATAMKVPTDAAPHHARVSSSPRSAWT
;
A
#
# COMPACT_ATOMS: atom_id res chain seq x y z
N MET A 1 13.15 -1.10 16.31
CA MET A 1 11.87 -1.53 15.70
C MET A 1 10.80 -1.44 16.79
N GLY A 2 9.75 -0.63 16.59
CA GLY A 2 8.64 -0.54 17.54
C GLY A 2 7.87 -1.86 17.60
N ARG A 3 7.37 -2.24 18.78
CA ARG A 3 6.65 -3.52 18.93
C ARG A 3 5.33 -3.44 18.17
N PRO A 4 4.90 -4.49 17.46
CA PRO A 4 3.64 -4.47 16.71
C PRO A 4 2.44 -4.16 17.62
N ALA A 5 2.49 -4.58 18.89
CA ALA A 5 1.49 -4.25 19.90
C ALA A 5 1.39 -2.74 20.19
N ASP A 6 2.51 -2.03 20.24
CA ASP A 6 2.53 -0.58 20.51
C ASP A 6 1.92 0.20 19.32
N ALA A 7 2.17 -0.28 18.10
CA ALA A 7 1.59 0.30 16.88
C ALA A 7 0.07 0.08 16.81
N LEU A 8 -0.43 -1.09 17.24
CA LEU A 8 -1.87 -1.35 17.36
C LEU A 8 -2.51 -0.44 18.40
N ALA A 9 -1.94 -0.37 19.61
CA ALA A 9 -2.48 0.45 20.69
C ALA A 9 -2.53 1.95 20.34
N ALA A 10 -1.49 2.47 19.68
CA ALA A 10 -1.49 3.86 19.21
C ALA A 10 -2.56 4.10 18.15
N ASN A 11 -2.81 3.13 17.27
CA ASN A 11 -3.82 3.22 16.24
C ASN A 11 -5.24 3.16 16.84
N ASP A 12 -5.46 2.35 17.87
CA ASP A 12 -6.74 2.30 18.59
C ASP A 12 -7.06 3.65 19.24
N VAL A 13 -6.07 4.28 19.89
CA VAL A 13 -6.22 5.64 20.45
C VAL A 13 -6.56 6.66 19.35
N ALA A 14 -5.89 6.60 18.20
CA ALA A 14 -6.18 7.46 17.05
C ALA A 14 -7.61 7.24 16.51
N GLY A 15 -8.14 6.03 16.64
CA GLY A 15 -9.52 5.67 16.30
C GLY A 15 -10.58 6.46 17.06
N TYR A 16 -10.28 6.87 18.30
CA TYR A 16 -11.21 7.63 19.16
C TYR A 16 -11.18 9.15 18.93
N LEU A 17 -10.26 9.65 18.09
CA LEU A 17 -10.18 11.08 17.81
C LEU A 17 -11.43 11.58 17.06
N GLY A 18 -11.82 12.82 17.34
CA GLY A 18 -13.02 13.43 16.73
C GLY A 18 -13.01 13.40 15.20
N ILE A 19 -11.85 13.66 14.59
CA ILE A 19 -11.70 13.67 13.12
C ILE A 19 -11.99 12.30 12.49
N THR A 20 -11.61 11.21 13.16
CA THR A 20 -11.86 9.84 12.71
C THR A 20 -13.34 9.48 12.74
N ARG A 21 -14.12 10.11 13.63
CA ARG A 21 -15.58 9.94 13.70
C ARG A 21 -16.33 10.80 12.69
N SER A 22 -15.77 11.94 12.31
CA SER A 22 -16.41 12.92 11.43
C SER A 22 -16.10 12.71 9.95
N ASP A 23 -14.99 12.06 9.61
CA ASP A 23 -14.55 11.90 8.23
C ASP A 23 -14.30 10.41 7.90
N PRO A 24 -15.08 9.82 6.98
CA PRO A 24 -14.94 8.41 6.60
C PRO A 24 -13.56 8.04 6.01
N LEU A 25 -12.85 8.97 5.36
CA LEU A 25 -11.48 8.72 4.89
C LEU A 25 -10.51 8.59 6.06
N PHE A 26 -10.66 9.39 7.11
CA PHE A 26 -9.87 9.19 8.33
C PHE A 26 -10.26 7.90 9.06
N ALA A 27 -11.55 7.55 9.06
CA ALA A 27 -12.03 6.29 9.64
C ALA A 27 -11.38 5.06 8.98
N SER A 28 -11.22 5.07 7.65
CA SER A 28 -10.61 3.93 6.93
C SER A 28 -9.11 3.75 7.17
N LEU A 29 -8.39 4.80 7.58
CA LEU A 29 -6.93 4.76 7.73
C LEU A 29 -6.46 3.89 8.89
N GLY A 30 -7.26 3.79 9.95
CA GLY A 30 -6.96 2.97 11.13
C GLY A 30 -6.88 1.48 10.77
N PRO A 31 -7.97 0.88 10.26
CA PRO A 31 -7.97 -0.51 9.82
C PRO A 31 -6.94 -0.78 8.71
N ALA A 32 -6.72 0.18 7.79
CA ALA A 32 -5.72 0.05 6.75
C ALA A 32 -4.28 -0.14 7.28
N ARG A 33 -3.93 0.53 8.38
CA ARG A 33 -2.63 0.36 9.05
C ARG A 33 -2.55 -0.97 9.81
N GLN A 34 -3.65 -1.39 10.43
CA GLN A 34 -3.71 -2.66 11.16
C GLN A 34 -3.52 -3.86 10.22
N MET A 35 -4.01 -3.80 8.98
CA MET A 35 -3.78 -4.84 7.98
C MET A 35 -2.30 -5.20 7.82
N ALA A 36 -1.42 -4.21 7.72
CA ALA A 36 0.01 -4.44 7.55
C ALA A 36 0.60 -5.20 8.75
N ILE A 37 0.13 -4.89 9.97
CA ILE A 37 0.56 -5.56 11.20
C ILE A 37 0.03 -7.00 11.25
N HIS A 38 -1.22 -7.23 10.87
CA HIS A 38 -1.81 -8.57 10.79
C HIS A 38 -1.11 -9.45 9.75
N GLY A 39 -0.70 -8.88 8.60
CA GLY A 39 0.07 -9.59 7.58
C GLY A 39 1.40 -10.11 8.11
N VAL A 40 2.18 -9.28 8.81
CA VAL A 40 3.44 -9.72 9.43
C VAL A 40 3.19 -10.72 10.57
N SER A 41 2.07 -10.59 11.28
CA SER A 41 1.68 -11.49 12.38
C SER A 41 1.06 -12.81 11.94
N GLN A 42 0.94 -13.05 10.63
CA GLN A 42 0.32 -14.25 10.04
C GLN A 42 -1.16 -14.46 10.42
N ASP A 43 -1.88 -13.40 10.77
CA ASP A 43 -3.32 -13.46 11.07
C ASP A 43 -4.16 -13.09 9.85
N ARG A 44 -4.42 -14.09 9.01
CA ARG A 44 -5.24 -13.95 7.80
C ARG A 44 -6.65 -13.43 8.09
N SER A 45 -7.25 -13.88 9.19
CA SER A 45 -8.65 -13.53 9.52
C SER A 45 -8.80 -12.07 9.90
N SER A 46 -7.84 -11.54 10.68
CA SER A 46 -7.87 -10.15 11.12
C SER A 46 -7.38 -9.22 10.01
N LEU A 47 -6.45 -9.65 9.17
CA LEU A 47 -6.08 -8.90 7.96
C LEU A 47 -7.31 -8.68 7.07
N ARG A 48 -8.04 -9.76 6.72
CA ARG A 48 -9.23 -9.64 5.86
C ARG A 48 -10.29 -8.74 6.48
N ARG A 49 -10.60 -8.92 7.77
CA ARG A 49 -11.56 -8.04 8.47
C ARG A 49 -11.13 -6.59 8.48
N ALA A 50 -9.84 -6.31 8.69
CA ALA A 50 -9.32 -4.95 8.66
C ALA A 50 -9.38 -4.34 7.25
N PHE A 51 -9.20 -5.14 6.19
CA PHE A 51 -9.42 -4.71 4.81
C PHE A 51 -10.88 -4.32 4.57
N ASP A 52 -11.81 -5.21 4.90
CA ASP A 52 -13.25 -4.98 4.71
C ASP A 52 -13.70 -3.71 5.46
N GLN A 53 -13.26 -3.53 6.71
CA GLN A 53 -13.55 -2.32 7.49
C GLN A 53 -12.98 -1.04 6.88
N ALA A 54 -11.75 -1.08 6.34
CA ALA A 54 -11.15 0.05 5.66
C ALA A 54 -11.93 0.40 4.39
N GLN A 55 -12.27 -0.61 3.59
CA GLN A 55 -13.00 -0.43 2.34
C GLN A 55 -14.40 0.14 2.59
N ASP A 56 -15.17 -0.45 3.51
CA ASP A 56 -16.51 0.02 3.87
C ASP A 56 -16.51 1.49 4.35
N ALA A 57 -15.46 1.89 5.08
CA ALA A 57 -15.32 3.28 5.53
C ALA A 57 -14.94 4.23 4.39
N MET A 58 -14.10 3.78 3.45
CA MET A 58 -13.71 4.55 2.28
C MET A 58 -14.88 4.73 1.29
N GLU A 59 -15.68 3.69 1.06
CA GLU A 59 -16.88 3.75 0.19
C GLU A 59 -17.95 4.71 0.73
N ARG A 60 -17.98 4.91 2.06
CA ARG A 60 -18.85 5.92 2.71
C ARG A 60 -18.35 7.36 2.54
N ALA A 61 -17.13 7.57 2.06
CA ALA A 61 -16.66 8.92 1.74
C ALA A 61 -17.33 9.41 0.46
N GLU A 62 -18.02 10.55 0.52
CA GLU A 62 -18.68 11.13 -0.65
C GLU A 62 -17.65 11.49 -1.75
N PRO A 63 -17.80 10.97 -2.98
CA PRO A 63 -16.99 11.39 -4.12
C PRO A 63 -17.26 12.86 -4.43
N GLY A 64 -16.32 13.74 -4.07
CA GLY A 64 -16.40 15.18 -4.35
C GLY A 64 -16.80 16.05 -3.16
N ALA A 65 -17.09 15.48 -1.99
CA ALA A 65 -16.98 16.25 -0.76
C ALA A 65 -15.53 16.73 -0.65
N TYR A 66 -15.31 18.01 -0.32
CA TYR A 66 -13.98 18.55 -0.04
C TYR A 66 -13.41 17.88 1.22
N GLY A 67 -12.95 16.64 1.09
CA GLY A 67 -12.15 15.97 2.08
C GLY A 67 -10.90 16.81 2.33
N PRO A 68 -10.31 16.74 3.52
CA PRO A 68 -9.13 17.51 3.87
C PRO A 68 -8.03 17.22 2.84
N VAL A 69 -7.74 18.22 2.01
CA VAL A 69 -6.90 18.15 0.79
C VAL A 69 -5.56 17.47 1.01
N ARG A 70 -5.03 17.48 2.24
CA ARG A 70 -3.80 16.76 2.60
C ARG A 70 -3.96 15.24 2.63
N LEU A 71 -5.07 14.68 3.12
CA LEU A 71 -5.25 13.23 3.21
C LEU A 71 -5.46 12.62 1.82
N THR A 72 -6.33 13.23 1.03
CA THR A 72 -6.60 12.82 -0.36
C THR A 72 -5.44 13.06 -1.31
N ALA A 73 -4.36 13.74 -0.90
CA ALA A 73 -3.14 13.86 -1.70
C ALA A 73 -2.28 12.59 -1.69
N PHE A 74 -2.43 11.73 -0.66
CA PHE A 74 -1.61 10.52 -0.51
C PHE A 74 -2.41 9.24 -0.25
N TYR A 75 -3.67 9.35 0.16
CA TYR A 75 -4.49 8.21 0.53
C TYR A 75 -5.81 8.23 -0.24
N ASP A 76 -5.99 7.17 -1.01
CA ASP A 76 -7.15 6.86 -1.84
C ASP A 76 -7.26 5.32 -1.96
N GLU A 77 -8.24 4.85 -2.73
CA GLU A 77 -8.49 3.42 -2.96
C GLU A 77 -7.26 2.69 -3.52
N ALA A 78 -6.46 3.38 -4.34
CA ALA A 78 -5.22 2.83 -4.87
C ALA A 78 -4.21 2.53 -3.76
N GLU A 79 -4.06 3.46 -2.81
CA GLU A 79 -3.18 3.28 -1.65
C GLU A 79 -3.71 2.17 -0.72
N LEU A 80 -5.03 2.05 -0.55
CA LEU A 80 -5.64 0.95 0.22
C LEU A 80 -5.27 -0.42 -0.38
N HIS A 81 -5.40 -0.59 -1.70
CA HIS A 81 -4.99 -1.81 -2.39
C HIS A 81 -3.48 -2.05 -2.36
N SER A 82 -2.65 -1.00 -2.41
CA SER A 82 -1.20 -1.12 -2.25
C SER A 82 -0.79 -1.65 -0.86
N LEU A 83 -1.50 -1.23 0.20
CA LEU A 83 -1.31 -1.75 1.55
C LEU A 83 -1.77 -3.21 1.66
N ALA A 84 -2.93 -3.55 1.10
CA ALA A 84 -3.44 -4.92 1.06
C ALA A 84 -2.47 -5.87 0.33
N LEU A 85 -1.98 -5.49 -0.86
CA LEU A 85 -0.96 -6.22 -1.61
C LEU A 85 0.27 -6.54 -0.73
N SER A 86 0.78 -5.53 -0.01
CA SER A 86 1.94 -5.71 0.87
C SER A 86 1.66 -6.72 1.99
N ALA A 87 0.47 -6.64 2.58
CA ALA A 87 0.09 -7.48 3.71
C ALA A 87 -0.16 -8.95 3.28
N TYR A 88 -0.81 -9.17 2.13
CA TYR A 88 -0.99 -10.53 1.58
C TYR A 88 0.31 -11.14 1.07
N LEU A 89 1.25 -10.33 0.54
CA LEU A 89 2.62 -10.79 0.27
C LEU A 89 3.31 -11.29 1.54
N ALA A 90 3.17 -10.56 2.66
CA ALA A 90 3.74 -11.00 3.94
C ALA A 90 3.11 -12.31 4.45
N LEU A 91 1.84 -12.59 4.13
CA LEU A 91 1.18 -13.88 4.38
C LEU A 91 1.60 -15.01 3.42
N GLY A 92 2.32 -14.70 2.34
CA GLY A 92 2.58 -15.64 1.25
C GLY A 92 1.34 -15.97 0.40
N ASP A 93 0.27 -15.17 0.49
CA ASP A 93 -0.94 -15.34 -0.29
C ASP A 93 -0.82 -14.63 -1.65
N HIS A 94 -0.01 -15.23 -2.53
CA HIS A 94 0.37 -14.61 -3.80
C HIS A 94 -0.83 -14.35 -4.74
N SER A 95 -1.87 -15.18 -4.67
CA SER A 95 -3.07 -15.02 -5.49
C SER A 95 -3.89 -13.79 -5.09
N THR A 96 -4.15 -13.62 -3.78
CA THR A 96 -4.87 -12.42 -3.30
C THR A 96 -4.01 -11.17 -3.40
N ALA A 97 -2.69 -11.30 -3.22
CA ALA A 97 -1.74 -10.22 -3.47
C ALA A 97 -1.84 -9.72 -4.92
N GLU A 98 -1.76 -10.61 -5.91
CA GLU A 98 -1.87 -10.27 -7.33
C GLU A 98 -3.21 -9.59 -7.66
N TYR A 99 -4.32 -10.08 -7.11
CA TYR A 99 -5.61 -9.41 -7.25
C TYR A 99 -5.54 -7.93 -6.84
N HIS A 100 -5.02 -7.63 -5.65
CA HIS A 100 -4.88 -6.25 -5.19
C HIS A 100 -3.86 -5.43 -5.99
N ALA A 101 -2.82 -6.08 -6.51
CA ALA A 101 -1.87 -5.43 -7.42
C ALA A 101 -2.51 -5.01 -8.75
N HIS A 102 -3.59 -5.66 -9.19
CA HIS A 102 -4.33 -5.24 -10.37
C HIS A 102 -5.36 -4.13 -10.09
N GLN A 103 -5.93 -4.08 -8.87
CA GLN A 103 -6.90 -3.05 -8.49
C GLN A 103 -6.24 -1.66 -8.29
N GLY A 104 -5.08 -1.60 -7.65
CA GLY A 104 -4.42 -0.33 -7.30
C GLY A 104 -4.01 0.56 -8.49
N PRO A 105 -3.35 0.04 -9.55
CA PRO A 105 -2.91 0.84 -10.68
C PRO A 105 -4.05 1.41 -11.54
N ALA A 106 -5.24 0.80 -11.51
CA ALA A 106 -6.41 1.30 -12.24
C ALA A 106 -6.92 2.63 -11.65
N THR A 107 -6.62 2.90 -10.38
CA THR A 107 -7.07 4.08 -9.63
C THR A 107 -5.95 5.06 -9.29
N LEU A 108 -4.67 4.71 -9.53
CA LEU A 108 -3.53 5.59 -9.28
C LEU A 108 -3.52 6.82 -10.21
N ARG A 109 -3.42 8.00 -9.61
CA ARG A 109 -3.31 9.25 -10.37
C ARG A 109 -2.01 9.31 -11.18
N PRO A 110 -1.99 9.95 -12.37
CA PRO A 110 -0.84 9.95 -13.28
C PRO A 110 0.49 10.43 -12.68
N TYR A 111 0.46 11.26 -11.63
CA TYR A 111 1.65 11.81 -10.96
C TYR A 111 2.22 10.90 -9.85
N MET A 112 1.56 9.80 -9.48
CA MET A 112 2.01 8.87 -8.42
C MET A 112 3.02 7.84 -8.95
N LEU A 113 4.10 8.33 -9.58
CA LEU A 113 5.13 7.50 -10.23
C LEU A 113 5.78 6.49 -9.28
N ARG A 114 6.08 6.94 -8.05
CA ARG A 114 6.68 6.10 -7.00
C ARG A 114 5.76 4.95 -6.58
N SER A 115 4.50 5.25 -6.25
CA SER A 115 3.54 4.23 -5.81
C SER A 115 3.29 3.20 -6.91
N ARG A 116 3.21 3.65 -8.17
CA ARG A 116 3.10 2.76 -9.34
C ARG A 116 4.31 1.86 -9.48
N ALA A 117 5.53 2.39 -9.38
CA ALA A 117 6.74 1.57 -9.45
C ALA A 117 6.77 0.51 -8.34
N ILE A 118 6.42 0.88 -7.10
CA ILE A 118 6.36 -0.05 -5.97
C ILE A 118 5.31 -1.15 -6.20
N ALA A 119 4.11 -0.79 -6.65
CA ALA A 119 3.04 -1.75 -6.94
C ALA A 119 3.44 -2.72 -8.07
N THR A 120 4.02 -2.21 -9.16
CA THR A 120 4.49 -3.04 -10.28
C THR A 120 5.61 -3.99 -9.84
N SER A 121 6.58 -3.54 -9.04
CA SER A 121 7.63 -4.43 -8.52
C SER A 121 7.06 -5.55 -7.63
N ARG A 122 6.04 -5.26 -6.83
CA ARG A 122 5.35 -6.24 -6.00
C ARG A 122 4.54 -7.24 -6.84
N LEU A 123 3.91 -6.80 -7.93
CA LEU A 123 3.23 -7.67 -8.90
C LEU A 123 4.22 -8.59 -9.62
N THR A 124 5.37 -8.07 -10.05
CA THR A 124 6.44 -8.91 -10.60
C THR A 124 6.85 -9.99 -9.61
N HIS A 125 6.98 -9.66 -8.33
CA HIS A 125 7.32 -10.62 -7.29
C HIS A 125 6.24 -11.69 -7.10
N THR A 126 4.95 -11.34 -7.11
CA THR A 126 3.86 -12.34 -7.03
C THR A 126 3.89 -13.29 -8.22
N GLN A 127 4.10 -12.78 -9.43
CA GLN A 127 4.15 -13.57 -10.66
C GLN A 127 5.35 -14.53 -10.67
N LEU A 128 6.53 -14.08 -10.22
CA LEU A 128 7.69 -14.96 -10.05
C LEU A 128 7.45 -16.07 -9.04
N ALA A 129 6.84 -15.76 -7.89
CA ALA A 129 6.51 -16.75 -6.87
C ALA A 129 5.51 -17.81 -7.36
N ARG A 130 4.70 -17.48 -8.37
CA ARG A 130 3.78 -18.41 -9.06
C ARG A 130 4.42 -19.19 -10.21
N GLY A 131 5.69 -18.92 -10.53
CA GLY A 131 6.41 -19.56 -11.64
C GLY A 131 6.13 -18.93 -13.01
N GLU A 132 5.51 -17.76 -13.06
CA GLU A 132 5.08 -17.09 -14.30
C GLU A 132 6.18 -16.13 -14.80
N ALA A 133 7.35 -16.66 -15.13
CA ALA A 133 8.56 -15.87 -15.43
C ALA A 133 8.40 -14.90 -16.61
N ASP A 134 7.73 -15.32 -17.69
CA ASP A 134 7.51 -14.48 -18.87
C ASP A 134 6.56 -13.32 -18.55
N THR A 135 5.46 -13.60 -17.84
CA THR A 135 4.52 -12.58 -17.35
C THR A 135 5.22 -11.59 -16.42
N ALA A 136 6.01 -12.09 -15.47
CA ALA A 136 6.77 -11.28 -14.52
C ALA A 136 7.75 -10.34 -15.24
N THR A 137 8.43 -10.83 -16.27
CA THR A 137 9.36 -10.05 -17.09
C THR A 137 8.62 -8.94 -17.84
N ALA A 138 7.51 -9.28 -18.50
CA ALA A 138 6.67 -8.29 -19.20
C ALA A 138 6.12 -7.22 -18.24
N THR A 139 5.74 -7.60 -17.01
CA THR A 139 5.30 -6.67 -15.97
C THR A 139 6.44 -5.78 -15.49
N ALA A 140 7.63 -6.34 -15.25
CA ALA A 140 8.80 -5.58 -14.78
C ALA A 140 9.21 -4.48 -15.76
N MET A 141 9.11 -4.76 -17.07
CA MET A 141 9.40 -3.80 -18.14
C MET A 141 8.44 -2.60 -18.19
N LYS A 142 7.31 -2.64 -17.47
CA LYS A 142 6.37 -1.50 -17.35
C LYS A 142 6.80 -0.47 -16.30
N VAL A 143 7.80 -0.76 -15.46
CA VAL A 143 8.33 0.22 -14.50
C VAL A 143 9.15 1.26 -15.28
N PRO A 144 8.73 2.53 -15.33
CA PRO A 144 9.55 3.56 -15.98
C PRO A 144 10.91 3.63 -15.31
N THR A 145 12.00 3.60 -16.08
CA THR A 145 13.37 3.76 -15.57
C THR A 145 13.58 5.10 -14.86
N ASP A 146 12.77 6.11 -15.19
CA ASP A 146 12.76 7.43 -14.56
C ASP A 146 11.85 7.51 -13.30
N ALA A 147 11.24 6.40 -12.87
CA ALA A 147 10.62 6.32 -11.54
C ALA A 147 11.67 6.17 -10.42
N ALA A 148 12.94 5.98 -10.80
CA ALA A 148 14.09 5.80 -9.93
C ALA A 148 15.08 7.01 -9.95
N PRO A 149 14.62 8.26 -9.71
CA PRO A 149 15.48 9.19 -8.98
C PRO A 149 14.62 10.08 -8.05
N HIS A 150 14.77 10.21 -6.73
CA HIS A 150 15.97 10.48 -5.93
C HIS A 150 15.67 9.99 -4.50
N HIS A 151 16.08 8.78 -4.14
CA HIS A 151 16.06 8.37 -2.74
C HIS A 151 17.48 8.49 -2.20
N ALA A 152 17.66 9.13 -1.03
CA ALA A 152 18.96 9.33 -0.40
C ALA A 152 19.78 8.03 -0.18
N ARG A 153 19.13 6.86 -0.28
CA ARG A 153 19.80 5.54 -0.20
C ARG A 153 20.40 5.03 -1.52
N VAL A 154 20.08 5.65 -2.67
CA VAL A 154 20.64 5.27 -3.98
C VAL A 154 21.70 6.27 -4.45
N SER A 155 21.63 7.52 -3.99
CA SER A 155 22.59 8.58 -4.34
C SER A 155 23.90 8.57 -3.53
N SER A 156 24.09 7.63 -2.60
CA SER A 156 25.34 7.48 -1.85
C SER A 156 26.27 6.40 -2.39
N SER A 157 26.21 6.10 -3.70
CA SER A 157 27.34 5.44 -4.36
C SER A 157 28.32 6.52 -4.81
N PRO A 158 29.47 6.72 -4.12
CA PRO A 158 30.45 7.69 -4.57
C PRO A 158 31.01 7.23 -5.91
N ARG A 159 30.58 7.89 -6.97
CA ARG A 159 31.17 7.75 -8.30
C ARG A 159 32.28 8.81 -8.41
N SER A 160 33.39 8.60 -7.71
CA SER A 160 34.63 9.36 -7.92
C SER A 160 35.84 8.67 -7.28
N ALA A 161 36.41 7.71 -7.98
CA ALA A 161 37.84 7.43 -7.98
C ALA A 161 38.18 6.88 -9.37
N TRP A 162 39.32 7.30 -9.92
CA TRP A 162 39.84 7.02 -11.28
C TRP A 162 39.35 7.96 -12.40
N THR A 163 39.90 9.17 -12.41
CA THR A 163 40.78 9.67 -13.49
C THR A 163 41.68 10.74 -12.92
#